data_AF-A0A2E4WJM5-F1
#
_entry.id   AF-A0A2E4WJM5-F1
#
_cell.length_a   1.000
_cell.length_b   1.000
_cell.length_c   1.000
_cell.angle_alpha   90.00
_cell.angle_beta   90.00
_cell.angle_gamma   90.00
#
_symmetry.space_group_name_H-M   'P 1'
#
loop_
_entity.id
_entity.type
_entity.pdbx_description
1 polymer ?
#
loop_
_entity_poly.entity_id
_entity_poly.type
_entity_poly.pdbx_seq_one_letter_code
_entity_poly.pdbx_strand_id
1 'polypeptide(L)'
;MNLPIIFKAAAIFMAIWIVQFWFAPSMVMETYGWNSSPGLLAMMKYMGMAMAALATLHWTLPLWAGNNLPKFGVVSGIFWGLFGILGLYDLYVGNSPSTAQNIFGVVANFVFAILFYLKSKK
;
A
#
# COMPACT_ATOMS: atom_id res chain seq x y z
N MET A 1 -16.89 -4.88 9.05
CA MET A 1 -16.06 -3.66 9.12
C MET A 1 -16.81 -2.47 8.55
N ASN A 2 -16.70 -1.31 9.20
CA ASN A 2 -17.14 -0.01 8.70
C ASN A 2 -15.94 0.74 8.06
N LEU A 3 -16.22 1.85 7.39
CA LEU A 3 -15.21 2.59 6.63
C LEU A 3 -14.03 3.13 7.49
N PRO A 4 -14.26 3.69 8.70
CA PRO A 4 -13.17 4.06 9.61
C PRO A 4 -12.19 2.93 9.93
N ILE A 5 -12.70 1.71 10.14
CA ILE A 5 -11.84 0.55 10.45
C ILE A 5 -11.00 0.15 9.24
N ILE A 6 -11.56 0.22 8.02
CA ILE A 6 -10.82 -0.10 6.79
C ILE A 6 -9.67 0.88 6.59
N PHE A 7 -9.92 2.18 6.79
CA PHE A 7 -8.89 3.22 6.76
C PHE A 7 -7.74 2.95 7.74
N LYS A 8 -8.05 2.60 8.99
CA LYS A 8 -7.03 2.26 9.99
C LYS A 8 -6.28 0.97 9.65
N ALA A 9 -6.97 -0.06 9.16
CA ALA A 9 -6.34 -1.31 8.75
C ALA A 9 -5.37 -1.10 7.57
N ALA A 10 -5.78 -0.28 6.59
CA ALA A 10 -4.94 0.12 5.47
C ALA A 10 -3.68 0.87 5.93
N ALA A 11 -3.84 1.81 6.88
CA ALA A 11 -2.71 2.53 7.46
C ALA A 11 -1.74 1.59 8.23
N ILE A 12 -2.25 0.60 8.97
CA ILE A 12 -1.42 -0.40 9.66
C ILE A 12 -0.67 -1.26 8.64
N PHE A 13 -1.32 -1.67 7.55
CA PHE A 13 -0.65 -2.41 6.49
C PHE A 13 0.47 -1.59 5.84
N MET A 14 0.23 -0.30 5.57
CA MET A 14 1.27 0.61 5.09
C MET A 14 2.41 0.75 6.12
N ALA A 15 2.12 0.76 7.43
CA ALA A 15 3.14 0.83 8.48
C ALA A 15 4.13 -0.34 8.43
N ILE A 16 3.68 -1.55 8.08
CA ILE A 16 4.56 -2.70 7.87
C ILE A 16 5.58 -2.39 6.77
N TRP A 17 5.12 -1.90 5.63
CA TRP A 17 5.99 -1.51 4.51
C TRP A 17 6.94 -0.36 4.87
N ILE A 18 6.46 0.64 5.60
CA ILE A 18 7.28 1.78 6.04
C ILE A 18 8.46 1.30 6.89
N VAL A 19 8.20 0.42 7.87
CA VAL A 19 9.26 -0.17 8.70
C VAL A 19 10.26 -0.93 7.84
N GLN A 20 9.79 -1.72 6.87
CA GLN A 20 10.68 -2.45 5.98
C GLN A 20 11.53 -1.51 5.10
N PHE A 21 10.95 -0.46 4.53
CA PHE A 21 11.69 0.50 3.70
C PHE A 21 12.74 1.31 4.47
N TRP A 22 12.49 1.65 5.73
CA TRP A 22 13.44 2.43 6.53
C TRP A 22 14.53 1.59 7.17
N PHE A 23 14.18 0.42 7.70
CA PHE A 23 15.08 -0.37 8.54
C PHE A 23 15.59 -1.64 7.87
N ALA A 24 14.90 -2.16 6.86
CA ALA A 24 15.29 -3.36 6.12
C ALA A 24 15.21 -3.21 4.59
N PRO A 25 15.66 -2.08 3.99
CA PRO A 25 15.50 -1.86 2.54
C PRO A 25 16.21 -2.92 1.69
N SER A 26 17.34 -3.46 2.16
CA SER A 26 18.05 -4.56 1.46
C SER A 26 17.22 -5.82 1.32
N MET A 27 16.48 -6.20 2.36
CA MET A 27 15.60 -7.37 2.34
C MET A 27 14.43 -7.16 1.38
N VAL A 28 13.90 -5.93 1.31
CA VAL A 28 12.86 -5.58 0.33
C VAL A 28 13.43 -5.71 -1.09
N MET A 29 14.59 -5.12 -1.36
CA MET A 29 15.23 -5.22 -2.68
C MET A 29 15.46 -6.67 -3.11
N GLU A 30 15.94 -7.52 -2.20
CA GLU A 30 16.14 -8.95 -2.46
C GLU A 30 14.81 -9.66 -2.81
N THR A 31 13.72 -9.31 -2.14
CA THR A 31 12.38 -9.85 -2.44
C THR A 31 11.95 -9.57 -3.88
N TYR A 32 12.43 -8.45 -4.44
CA TYR A 32 12.18 -8.03 -5.83
C TYR A 32 13.31 -8.41 -6.80
N GLY A 33 14.34 -9.12 -6.35
CA GLY A 33 15.49 -9.51 -7.17
C GLY A 33 16.40 -8.34 -7.55
N TRP A 34 16.34 -7.23 -6.81
CA TRP A 34 17.11 -6.02 -7.10
C TRP A 34 18.49 -6.07 -6.44
N ASN A 35 19.51 -5.65 -7.19
CA ASN A 35 20.85 -5.47 -6.63
C ASN A 35 20.90 -4.18 -5.81
N SER A 36 21.34 -4.31 -4.56
CA SER A 36 21.49 -3.16 -3.66
C SER A 36 22.55 -2.19 -4.18
N SER A 37 22.25 -0.89 -4.10
CA SER A 37 23.20 0.19 -4.35
C SER A 37 22.94 1.35 -3.37
N PRO A 38 23.92 2.23 -3.11
CA PRO A 38 23.72 3.38 -2.23
C PRO A 38 22.55 4.28 -2.65
N GLY A 39 22.40 4.50 -3.96
CA GLY A 39 21.29 5.29 -4.52
C GLY A 39 19.93 4.62 -4.29
N LEU A 40 19.83 3.32 -4.55
CA LEU A 40 18.58 2.58 -4.37
C LEU A 40 18.18 2.45 -2.90
N LEU A 41 19.15 2.27 -2.00
CA LEU A 41 18.94 2.33 -0.55
C LEU A 41 18.37 3.68 -0.10
N ALA A 42 18.88 4.78 -0.64
CA ALA A 42 18.34 6.10 -0.36
C ALA A 42 16.92 6.27 -0.94
N MET A 43 16.68 5.80 -2.17
CA MET A 43 15.35 5.82 -2.79
C MET A 43 14.32 5.06 -1.95
N MET A 44 14.67 3.87 -1.43
CA MET A 44 13.78 3.10 -0.56
C MET A 44 13.37 3.90 0.68
N LYS A 45 14.27 4.67 1.28
CA LYS A 45 13.92 5.52 2.43
C LYS A 45 12.93 6.63 2.06
N TYR A 46 13.09 7.25 0.89
CA TYR A 46 12.15 8.23 0.37
C TYR A 46 10.79 7.62 0.01
N MET A 47 10.78 6.39 -0.54
CA MET A 47 9.54 5.63 -0.75
C MET A 47 8.84 5.32 0.57
N GLY A 48 9.59 4.92 1.60
CA GLY A 48 9.09 4.78 2.97
C GLY A 48 8.47 6.07 3.51
N MET A 49 9.09 7.22 3.24
CA MET A 49 8.53 8.53 3.63
C MET A 49 7.24 8.86 2.88
N ALA A 50 7.19 8.63 1.57
CA ALA A 50 5.97 8.82 0.79
C ALA A 50 4.82 7.92 1.30
N MET A 51 5.14 6.66 1.60
CA MET A 51 4.18 5.72 2.20
C MET A 51 3.74 6.17 3.60
N ALA A 52 4.64 6.71 4.42
CA ALA A 52 4.33 7.24 5.74
C ALA A 52 3.34 8.42 5.67
N ALA A 53 3.52 9.34 4.73
CA ALA A 53 2.56 10.41 4.50
C ALA A 53 1.16 9.86 4.13
N LEU A 54 1.10 8.86 3.25
CA LEU A 54 -0.16 8.21 2.87
C LEU A 54 -0.80 7.46 4.04
N ALA A 55 -0.02 6.77 4.86
CA ALA A 55 -0.49 6.08 6.05
C ALA A 55 -1.08 7.06 7.08
N THR A 56 -0.42 8.22 7.28
CA THR A 56 -0.94 9.30 8.14
C THR A 56 -2.27 9.83 7.61
N LEU A 57 -2.41 10.04 6.29
CA LEU A 57 -3.69 10.44 5.71
C LEU A 57 -4.77 9.38 5.96
N HIS A 58 -4.47 8.11 5.71
CA HIS A 58 -5.42 7.02 5.96
C HIS A 58 -5.81 6.92 7.44
N TRP A 59 -4.88 7.15 8.37
CA TRP A 59 -5.15 7.12 9.81
C TRP A 59 -6.03 8.29 10.27
N THR A 60 -5.77 9.48 9.71
CA THR A 60 -6.39 10.72 10.19
C THR A 60 -7.71 11.04 9.50
N LEU A 61 -7.91 10.64 8.24
CA LEU A 61 -9.15 10.89 7.49
C LEU A 61 -10.44 10.53 8.26
N PRO A 62 -10.53 9.35 8.93
CA PRO A 62 -11.71 9.01 9.72
C PRO A 62 -11.99 9.94 10.92
N LEU A 63 -11.01 10.72 11.37
CA LEU A 63 -11.14 11.61 12.53
C LEU A 63 -11.81 12.94 12.17
N TRP A 64 -11.69 13.40 10.92
CA TRP A 64 -12.12 14.75 10.53
C TRP A 64 -12.92 14.81 9.22
N ALA A 65 -13.00 13.75 8.42
CA ALA A 65 -13.72 13.77 7.15
C ALA A 65 -15.26 13.80 7.30
N GLY A 66 -15.79 13.40 8.46
CA GLY A 66 -17.23 13.38 8.75
C GLY A 66 -18.04 12.71 7.64
N ASN A 67 -19.06 13.40 7.13
CA ASN A 67 -19.95 12.90 6.07
C ASN A 67 -19.26 12.72 4.70
N ASN A 68 -18.05 13.26 4.50
CA ASN A 68 -17.30 13.08 3.26
C ASN A 68 -16.41 11.83 3.27
N LEU A 69 -16.31 11.10 4.39
CA LEU A 69 -15.47 9.90 4.48
C LEU A 69 -15.74 8.87 3.36
N PRO A 70 -17.00 8.61 2.92
CA PRO A 70 -17.25 7.73 1.76
C PRO A 70 -16.59 8.20 0.46
N LYS A 71 -16.53 9.51 0.20
CA LYS A 71 -15.85 10.04 -1.01
C LYS A 71 -14.36 9.74 -0.97
N PHE A 72 -13.73 9.94 0.18
CA PHE A 72 -12.32 9.56 0.38
C PHE A 72 -12.14 8.04 0.28
N GLY A 73 -13.10 7.25 0.75
CA GLY A 73 -13.07 5.80 0.58
C GLY A 73 -13.07 5.38 -0.89
N VAL A 74 -13.83 6.04 -1.77
CA VAL A 74 -13.75 5.78 -3.22
C VAL A 74 -12.35 6.09 -3.77
N VAL A 75 -11.78 7.24 -3.40
CA VAL A 75 -10.43 7.64 -3.83
C VAL A 75 -9.38 6.64 -3.34
N SER A 76 -9.43 6.24 -2.06
CA SER A 76 -8.58 5.19 -1.51
C SER A 76 -8.78 3.87 -2.27
N GLY A 77 -10.01 3.48 -2.58
CA GLY A 77 -10.29 2.27 -3.36
C GLY A 77 -9.61 2.27 -4.73
N ILE A 78 -9.69 3.40 -5.46
CA ILE A 78 -9.00 3.57 -6.75
C ILE A 78 -7.49 3.49 -6.57
N PHE A 79 -6.94 4.23 -5.60
CA PHE A 79 -5.53 4.23 -5.26
C PHE A 79 -5.01 2.80 -5.02
N TRP A 80 -5.64 2.04 -4.12
CA TRP A 80 -5.26 0.66 -3.82
C TRP A 80 -5.40 -0.25 -5.05
N GLY A 81 -6.42 -0.04 -5.87
CA GLY A 81 -6.62 -0.77 -7.12
C GLY A 81 -5.48 -0.54 -8.12
N LEU A 82 -5.01 0.69 -8.26
CA LEU A 82 -3.87 1.03 -9.15
C LEU A 82 -2.57 0.35 -8.69
N PHE A 83 -2.31 0.31 -7.38
CA PHE A 83 -1.18 -0.47 -6.84
C PHE A 83 -1.30 -1.96 -7.12
N GLY A 84 -2.52 -2.51 -6.99
CA GLY A 84 -2.80 -3.91 -7.34
C GLY A 84 -2.55 -4.21 -8.82
N ILE A 85 -3.01 -3.33 -9.72
CA ILE A 85 -2.83 -3.47 -11.18
C ILE A 85 -1.35 -3.40 -11.55
N LEU A 86 -0.61 -2.42 -11.01
CA LEU A 86 0.82 -2.29 -11.28
C LEU A 86 1.59 -3.53 -10.80
N GLY A 87 1.33 -4.00 -9.58
CA GLY A 87 1.99 -5.20 -9.06
C GLY A 87 1.63 -6.47 -9.84
N LEU A 88 0.38 -6.61 -10.29
CA LEU A 88 -0.02 -7.72 -11.16
C LEU A 88 0.70 -7.66 -12.51
N TYR A 89 0.85 -6.48 -13.09
CA TYR A 89 1.60 -6.27 -14.32
C TYR A 89 3.08 -6.65 -14.14
N ASP A 90 3.72 -6.19 -13.07
CA ASP A 90 5.13 -6.49 -12.80
C ASP A 90 5.39 -7.97 -12.56
N LEU A 91 4.45 -8.69 -11.93
CA LEU A 91 4.50 -10.14 -11.82
C LEU A 91 4.35 -10.83 -13.19
N TYR A 92 3.43 -10.34 -14.02
CA TYR A 92 3.15 -10.91 -15.34
C TYR A 92 4.33 -10.77 -16.31
N VAL A 93 4.99 -9.61 -16.34
CA VAL A 93 6.15 -9.37 -17.23
C VAL A 93 7.48 -9.84 -16.65
N GLY A 94 7.50 -10.32 -15.41
CA GLY A 94 8.70 -10.83 -14.74
C GLY A 94 9.62 -9.77 -14.12
N ASN A 95 9.15 -8.53 -13.97
CA ASN A 95 9.88 -7.47 -13.24
C ASN A 95 9.96 -7.78 -11.74
N SER A 96 8.95 -8.48 -11.22
CA SER A 96 8.89 -8.95 -9.83
C SER A 96 8.81 -10.48 -9.80
N PRO A 97 9.60 -11.16 -8.96
CA PRO A 97 9.49 -12.61 -8.79
C PRO A 97 8.08 -13.00 -8.30
N SER A 98 7.50 -14.06 -8.87
CA SER A 98 6.20 -14.62 -8.47
C SER A 98 6.26 -15.44 -7.17
N THR A 99 6.85 -14.86 -6.12
CA THR A 99 6.91 -15.46 -4.78
C THR A 99 5.58 -15.29 -4.05
N ALA A 100 5.34 -16.12 -3.03
CA ALA A 100 4.14 -16.03 -2.20
C ALA A 100 3.98 -14.63 -1.57
N GLN A 101 5.09 -13.98 -1.19
CA GLN A 101 5.08 -12.63 -0.62
C GLN A 101 4.62 -11.57 -1.63
N ASN A 102 5.13 -11.60 -2.86
CA ASN A 102 4.76 -10.63 -3.88
C ASN A 102 3.32 -10.81 -4.34
N ILE A 103 2.87 -12.08 -4.49
CA ILE A 103 1.47 -12.40 -4.77
C ILE A 103 0.57 -11.91 -3.63
N PHE A 104 0.96 -12.13 -2.36
CA PHE A 104 0.22 -11.65 -1.21
C PHE A 104 0.07 -10.12 -1.23
N GLY A 105 1.13 -9.38 -1.55
CA GLY A 105 1.07 -7.91 -1.67
C GLY A 105 0.04 -7.45 -2.71
N VAL A 106 0.04 -8.08 -3.89
CA VAL A 106 -0.94 -7.77 -4.96
C VAL A 106 -2.36 -8.10 -4.52
N VAL A 107 -2.58 -9.28 -3.92
CA VAL A 107 -3.90 -9.68 -3.43
C VAL A 107 -4.38 -8.73 -2.33
N ALA A 108 -3.51 -8.36 -1.39
CA ALA A 108 -3.83 -7.41 -0.32
C ALA A 108 -4.27 -6.04 -0.89
N ASN A 109 -3.59 -5.54 -1.93
CA ASN A 109 -3.98 -4.31 -2.61
C ASN A 109 -5.41 -4.39 -3.18
N PHE A 110 -5.74 -5.47 -3.88
CA PHE A 110 -7.10 -5.67 -4.40
C PHE A 110 -8.14 -5.85 -3.29
N VAL A 111 -7.80 -6.55 -2.20
CA VAL A 111 -8.69 -6.70 -1.04
C VAL A 111 -9.03 -5.32 -0.45
N PHE A 112 -8.02 -4.47 -0.20
CA PHE A 112 -8.29 -3.11 0.28
C PHE A 112 -9.12 -2.30 -0.72
N ALA A 113 -8.79 -2.36 -2.02
CA ALA A 113 -9.53 -1.67 -3.07
C ALA A 113 -11.02 -2.03 -3.06
N ILE A 114 -11.32 -3.33 -3.01
CA ILE A 114 -12.69 -3.86 -2.96
C ILE A 114 -13.39 -3.45 -1.66
N LEU A 115 -12.72 -3.58 -0.51
CA LEU A 115 -13.29 -3.19 0.78
C LEU A 115 -13.67 -1.71 0.82
N PHE A 116 -12.77 -0.84 0.33
CA PHE A 116 -13.04 0.59 0.21
C PHE A 116 -14.22 0.86 -0.72
N TYR A 117 -14.26 0.27 -1.92
CA TYR A 117 -15.37 0.45 -2.86
C TYR A 117 -16.72 0.00 -2.27
N LEU A 118 -16.77 -1.19 -1.67
CA LEU A 118 -18.01 -1.76 -1.10
C LEU A 118 -18.52 -0.97 0.11
N LYS A 119 -17.63 -0.40 0.93
CA LYS A 119 -18.02 0.36 2.12
C LYS A 119 -18.20 1.85 1.89
N SER A 120 -17.77 2.37 0.74
CA SER A 120 -18.02 3.76 0.35
C SER A 120 -19.37 3.98 -0.32
N LYS A 121 -20.07 2.90 -0.69
CA LYS A 121 -21.41 2.94 -1.26
C LYS A 121 -22.54 2.78 -0.25
N LYS A 122 -22.20 2.56 1.02
CA LYS A 122 -23.13 2.44 2.14
C LYS A 122 -23.13 3.74 2.92
#